data_AF-A0AA35WX22-F1
#
_entry.id   AF-A0AA35WX22-F1
#
_cell.length_a   1.000
_cell.length_b   1.000
_cell.length_c   1.000
_cell.angle_alpha   90.00
_cell.angle_beta   90.00
_cell.angle_gamma   90.00
#
_symmetry.space_group_name_H-M   'P 1'
#
loop_
_entity.id
_entity.type
_entity.pdbx_description
1 polymer ?
#
loop_
_entity_poly.entity_id
_entity_poly.type
_entity_poly.pdbx_seq_one_letter_code
_entity_poly.pdbx_strand_id
1 'polypeptide(L)'
;MPPVTSGNGTSAVCPETRFITPEMRFGFDDWIGWNCHHDYFNAPYHDSDGNRFEIDGYEPEFQTDKAIEYCRDHADEPFCLYMSWGPPHNPYEHVPERYKAMYPPEEIQLRPNAVDTPATRKDLSGYYAHITALDENLGRLMRALDEIGIADDTILVYTSDHGDMLGSHGHNSSRCYPRLLLSLVDFMPSMLSLCDLPIPEGVEGIDLSEAMLGNTIDEPQSVLLEVPLHGSEGFNFGIREWRGVRTHRYTYARHYDGTGWLLYDNDNDPYQLNNLIDDEDSQDLRAELEAELQRWLTRINDPCLPGLEHIRQLGLSELWNISEQRFGGRNPRWA
;
A
#
# COMPACT_ATOMS: atom_id res chain seq x y z
N MET A 1 5.95 18.92 24.52
CA MET A 1 4.76 18.24 24.01
C MET A 1 4.52 17.02 24.89
N PRO A 2 3.32 16.81 25.46
CA PRO A 2 3.05 15.59 26.20
C PRO A 2 2.75 14.43 25.22
N PRO A 3 3.07 13.18 25.58
CA PRO A 3 2.86 12.02 24.73
C PRO A 3 1.36 11.74 24.57
N VAL A 4 0.94 11.45 23.33
CA VAL A 4 -0.41 10.96 23.05
C VAL A 4 -0.49 9.53 23.56
N THR A 5 -1.07 9.35 24.74
CA THR A 5 -1.46 8.03 25.25
C THR A 5 -2.71 7.58 24.49
N SER A 6 -2.63 6.44 23.80
CA SER A 6 -3.78 5.73 23.24
C SER A 6 -4.72 5.29 24.37
N GLY A 7 -5.82 6.02 24.54
CA GLY A 7 -6.83 5.72 25.54
C GLY A 7 -7.81 4.65 25.06
N ASN A 8 -7.93 3.58 25.84
CA ASN A 8 -9.05 2.63 25.78
C ASN A 8 -10.38 3.36 26.00
N GLY A 9 -11.22 3.39 24.97
CA GLY A 9 -12.58 3.95 25.03
C GLY A 9 -13.54 3.13 24.17
N THR A 10 -14.40 2.36 24.84
CA THR A 10 -15.51 1.62 24.23
C THR A 10 -16.64 2.56 23.79
N SER A 11 -16.86 2.77 22.49
CA SER A 11 -18.20 2.99 21.89
C SER A 11 -18.16 2.99 20.35
N ALA A 12 -18.86 2.00 19.77
CA ALA A 12 -19.41 1.80 18.43
C ALA A 12 -19.05 2.71 17.20
N VAL A 13 -18.70 2.00 16.12
CA VAL A 13 -18.92 2.22 14.65
C VAL A 13 -17.75 2.71 13.77
N CYS A 14 -16.81 1.80 13.57
CA CYS A 14 -16.18 1.37 12.30
C CYS A 14 -15.52 0.00 12.64
N PRO A 15 -15.61 -1.01 11.76
CA PRO A 15 -15.65 -2.39 12.19
C PRO A 15 -14.28 -3.07 12.18
N GLU A 16 -13.27 -2.50 12.83
CA GLU A 16 -11.87 -2.99 12.81
C GLU A 16 -11.73 -4.52 13.02
N THR A 17 -12.63 -5.11 13.83
CA THR A 17 -12.74 -6.57 14.00
C THR A 17 -14.16 -7.10 13.78
N ARG A 18 -15.04 -6.48 12.98
CA ARG A 18 -16.34 -7.11 12.69
C ARG A 18 -16.19 -8.14 11.59
N PHE A 19 -17.02 -9.16 11.71
CA PHE A 19 -17.34 -10.07 10.65
C PHE A 19 -17.71 -9.34 9.35
N ILE A 20 -17.06 -9.74 8.26
CA ILE A 20 -17.40 -9.33 6.89
C ILE A 20 -18.48 -10.27 6.40
N THR A 21 -19.67 -9.74 6.14
CA THR A 21 -20.78 -10.55 5.65
C THR A 21 -20.50 -11.02 4.22
N PRO A 22 -21.04 -12.16 3.77
CA PRO A 22 -20.80 -12.69 2.43
C PRO A 22 -21.03 -11.66 1.31
N GLU A 23 -22.01 -10.76 1.47
CA GLU A 23 -22.33 -9.72 0.47
C GLU A 23 -21.22 -8.67 0.32
N MET A 24 -20.33 -8.54 1.30
CA MET A 24 -19.20 -7.61 1.32
C MET A 24 -17.88 -8.26 0.93
N ARG A 25 -17.89 -9.55 0.55
CA ARG A 25 -16.68 -10.31 0.18
C ARG A 25 -16.40 -10.33 -1.32
N PHE A 26 -17.25 -9.71 -2.14
CA PHE A 26 -17.00 -9.53 -3.58
C PHE A 26 -16.60 -10.82 -4.34
N GLY A 27 -17.16 -11.98 -3.96
CA GLY A 27 -16.91 -13.26 -4.62
C GLY A 27 -15.89 -14.18 -3.91
N PHE A 28 -15.31 -13.77 -2.78
CA PHE A 28 -14.55 -14.69 -1.92
C PHE A 28 -15.50 -15.58 -1.10
N ASP A 29 -15.62 -16.85 -1.49
CA ASP A 29 -16.45 -17.86 -0.83
C ASP A 29 -15.85 -18.31 0.51
N ASP A 30 -14.54 -18.56 0.53
CA ASP A 30 -13.77 -18.87 1.72
C ASP A 30 -13.18 -17.60 2.34
N TRP A 31 -13.35 -17.46 3.66
CA TRP A 31 -12.95 -16.25 4.37
C TRP A 31 -12.34 -16.58 5.71
N ILE A 32 -11.11 -16.12 5.91
CA ILE A 32 -10.46 -16.01 7.21
C ILE A 32 -9.89 -14.60 7.29
N GLY A 33 -10.57 -13.69 7.97
CA GLY A 33 -10.15 -12.30 7.96
C GLY A 33 -10.79 -11.37 8.98
N TRP A 34 -10.35 -10.12 8.92
CA TRP A 34 -10.76 -8.98 9.73
C TRP A 34 -10.69 -7.70 8.88
N ASN A 35 -11.11 -6.53 9.41
CA ASN A 35 -11.02 -5.25 8.66
C ASN A 35 -9.70 -4.51 8.86
N CYS A 36 -9.33 -4.21 10.11
CA CYS A 36 -8.07 -3.56 10.44
C CYS A 36 -7.64 -3.84 11.90
N HIS A 37 -6.44 -4.39 12.11
CA HIS A 37 -5.78 -4.40 13.42
C HIS A 37 -4.25 -4.43 13.29
N HIS A 38 -3.56 -4.24 14.42
CA HIS A 38 -2.10 -4.20 14.47
C HIS A 38 -1.52 -5.00 15.66
N ASP A 39 -2.27 -5.98 16.20
CA ASP A 39 -1.76 -6.95 17.17
C ASP A 39 -1.37 -8.26 16.46
N TYR A 40 -0.09 -8.38 16.11
CA TYR A 40 0.44 -9.51 15.34
C TYR A 40 0.63 -10.80 16.15
N PHE A 41 0.33 -10.81 17.46
CA PHE A 41 0.44 -12.01 18.31
C PHE A 41 -0.89 -12.49 18.88
N ASN A 42 -1.92 -11.64 18.90
CA ASN A 42 -3.26 -11.99 19.38
C ASN A 42 -4.34 -11.51 18.41
N ALA A 43 -4.10 -11.73 17.12
CA ALA A 43 -4.97 -11.29 16.04
C ALA A 43 -6.37 -11.95 16.11
N PRO A 44 -7.47 -11.16 16.15
CA PRO A 44 -8.83 -11.69 16.10
C PRO A 44 -9.29 -11.93 14.66
N TYR A 45 -9.59 -13.17 14.32
CA TYR A 45 -10.10 -13.59 13.01
C TYR A 45 -11.58 -13.98 13.06
N HIS A 46 -12.23 -13.90 11.90
CA HIS A 46 -13.53 -14.53 11.66
C HIS A 46 -13.41 -15.52 10.50
N ASP A 47 -14.01 -16.69 10.65
CA ASP A 47 -14.16 -17.65 9.55
C ASP A 47 -15.37 -17.30 8.65
N SER A 48 -15.61 -18.11 7.62
CA SER A 48 -16.71 -17.95 6.65
C SER A 48 -18.08 -17.90 7.31
N ASP A 49 -18.27 -18.64 8.40
CA ASP A 49 -19.52 -18.75 9.18
C ASP A 49 -19.70 -17.61 10.19
N GLY A 50 -18.67 -16.78 10.36
CA GLY A 50 -18.65 -15.65 11.28
C GLY A 50 -18.32 -16.02 12.72
N ASN A 51 -17.77 -17.21 12.96
CA ASN A 51 -17.21 -17.54 14.24
C ASN A 51 -15.92 -16.74 14.44
N ARG A 52 -15.88 -15.99 15.55
CA ARG A 52 -14.68 -15.27 15.97
C ARG A 52 -13.74 -16.22 16.70
N PHE A 53 -12.46 -16.19 16.35
CA PHE A 53 -11.40 -16.88 17.07
C PHE A 53 -10.14 -16.00 17.16
N GLU A 54 -9.24 -16.37 18.05
CA GLU A 54 -7.95 -15.71 18.24
C GLU A 54 -6.85 -16.70 17.86
N ILE A 55 -5.82 -16.20 17.20
CA ILE A 55 -4.64 -17.00 16.89
C ILE A 55 -3.69 -17.02 18.08
N ASP A 56 -2.86 -18.05 18.14
CA ASP A 56 -1.69 -18.10 19.01
C ASP A 56 -0.44 -18.05 18.12
N GLY A 57 0.52 -17.21 18.49
CA GLY A 57 1.75 -17.02 17.73
C GLY A 57 1.69 -15.88 16.72
N TYR A 58 2.68 -15.87 15.82
CA TYR A 58 2.93 -14.73 14.94
C TYR A 58 2.03 -14.77 13.70
N GLU A 59 1.28 -13.71 13.46
CA GLU A 59 0.20 -13.67 12.45
C GLU A 59 0.63 -14.09 11.03
N PRO A 60 1.76 -13.62 10.46
CA PRO A 60 2.21 -14.10 9.16
C PRO A 60 2.44 -15.60 9.07
N GLU A 61 2.85 -16.25 10.16
CA GLU A 61 3.04 -17.70 10.18
C GLU A 61 1.70 -18.42 10.10
N PHE A 62 0.71 -17.96 10.88
CA PHE A 62 -0.65 -18.47 10.82
C PHE A 62 -1.29 -18.27 9.43
N GLN A 63 -1.21 -17.06 8.87
CA GLN A 63 -1.76 -16.75 7.55
C GLN A 63 -1.13 -17.63 6.46
N THR A 64 0.18 -17.85 6.54
CA THR A 64 0.91 -18.72 5.61
C THR A 64 0.50 -20.18 5.76
N ASP A 65 0.30 -20.67 7.00
CA ASP A 65 -0.19 -22.02 7.23
C ASP A 65 -1.59 -22.23 6.65
N LYS A 66 -2.47 -21.24 6.77
CA LYS A 66 -3.80 -21.27 6.17
C LYS A 66 -3.78 -21.20 4.65
N ALA A 67 -2.89 -20.41 4.06
CA ALA A 67 -2.67 -20.41 2.61
C ALA A 67 -2.21 -21.78 2.10
N ILE A 68 -1.25 -22.41 2.79
CA ILE A 68 -0.74 -23.74 2.42
C ILE A 68 -1.82 -24.82 2.56
N GLU A 69 -2.62 -24.76 3.62
CA GLU A 69 -3.79 -25.64 3.81
C GLU A 69 -4.78 -25.48 2.64
N TYR A 70 -5.15 -24.24 2.33
CA TYR A 70 -6.07 -23.94 1.23
C TYR A 70 -5.57 -24.46 -0.12
N CYS A 71 -4.31 -24.19 -0.48
CA CYS A 71 -3.70 -24.67 -1.72
C CYS A 71 -3.67 -26.20 -1.81
N ARG A 72 -3.50 -26.89 -0.68
CA ARG A 72 -3.50 -28.36 -0.65
C ARG A 72 -4.90 -28.92 -0.87
N ASP A 73 -5.91 -28.30 -0.27
CA ASP A 73 -7.29 -28.75 -0.35
C ASP A 73 -7.92 -28.48 -1.73
N HIS A 74 -7.42 -27.49 -2.46
CA HIS A 74 -7.91 -27.07 -3.78
C HIS A 74 -6.93 -27.41 -4.92
N ALA A 75 -5.97 -28.32 -4.70
CA ALA A 75 -4.93 -28.63 -5.68
C ALA A 75 -5.48 -29.22 -7.01
N ASP A 76 -6.70 -29.77 -6.99
CA ASP A 76 -7.35 -30.39 -8.15
C ASP A 76 -8.29 -29.44 -8.93
N GLU A 77 -8.40 -28.17 -8.52
CA GLU A 77 -9.27 -27.17 -9.16
C GLU A 77 -8.64 -25.77 -9.21
N PRO A 78 -9.00 -24.91 -10.19
CA PRO A 78 -8.48 -23.55 -10.23
C PRO A 78 -9.01 -22.74 -9.04
N PHE A 79 -8.13 -21.99 -8.38
CA PHE A 79 -8.49 -21.13 -7.25
C PHE A 79 -7.89 -19.73 -7.39
N CYS A 80 -8.47 -18.77 -6.66
CA CYS A 80 -7.91 -17.44 -6.46
C CYS A 80 -7.74 -17.20 -4.96
N LEU A 81 -6.50 -17.18 -4.49
CA LEU A 81 -6.17 -16.95 -3.09
C LEU A 81 -5.58 -15.55 -2.93
N TYR A 82 -6.22 -14.73 -2.09
CA TYR A 82 -5.69 -13.43 -1.69
C TYR A 82 -5.23 -13.49 -0.22
N MET A 83 -3.91 -13.43 0.00
CA MET A 83 -3.31 -13.41 1.33
C MET A 83 -2.71 -12.03 1.61
N SER A 84 -3.16 -11.38 2.69
CA SER A 84 -2.73 -10.03 3.05
C SER A 84 -2.04 -10.04 4.42
N TRP A 85 -0.71 -10.10 4.42
CA TRP A 85 0.08 -9.95 5.65
C TRP A 85 -0.09 -8.53 6.22
N GLY A 86 -0.27 -8.42 7.54
CA GLY A 86 -0.29 -7.14 8.23
C GLY A 86 1.09 -6.48 8.33
N PRO A 87 2.14 -7.21 8.78
CA PRO A 87 3.52 -6.75 8.72
C PRO A 87 3.99 -6.52 7.26
N PRO A 88 4.99 -5.67 6.99
CA PRO A 88 5.91 -5.03 7.94
C PRO A 88 5.39 -3.70 8.48
N HIS A 89 4.08 -3.42 8.35
CA HIS A 89 3.48 -2.23 8.94
C HIS A 89 3.75 -2.13 10.45
N ASN A 90 3.69 -0.91 10.97
CA ASN A 90 3.77 -0.63 12.40
C ASN A 90 2.71 -1.44 13.17
N PRO A 91 3.02 -2.05 14.34
CA PRO A 91 4.19 -1.85 15.21
C PRO A 91 5.41 -2.72 14.93
N TYR A 92 6.54 -2.06 14.64
CA TYR A 92 7.81 -2.69 14.29
C TYR A 92 8.43 -3.55 15.39
N GLU A 93 8.05 -3.32 16.65
CA GLU A 93 8.56 -4.10 17.78
C GLU A 93 7.86 -5.46 17.94
N HIS A 94 6.72 -5.66 17.28
CA HIS A 94 5.88 -6.85 17.44
C HIS A 94 6.27 -7.95 16.44
N VAL A 95 7.53 -8.35 16.50
CA VAL A 95 8.14 -9.39 15.66
C VAL A 95 8.82 -10.45 16.54
N PRO A 96 8.84 -11.74 16.15
CA PRO A 96 9.54 -12.76 16.93
C PRO A 96 11.01 -12.42 17.18
N GLU A 97 11.48 -12.67 18.41
CA GLU A 97 12.84 -12.32 18.84
C GLU A 97 13.93 -12.91 17.95
N ARG A 98 13.68 -14.10 17.37
CA ARG A 98 14.62 -14.75 16.43
C ARG A 98 14.93 -13.89 15.20
N TYR A 99 13.96 -13.12 14.70
CA TYR A 99 14.18 -12.22 13.58
C TYR A 99 14.74 -10.88 14.05
N LYS A 100 14.24 -10.37 15.19
CA LYS A 100 14.70 -9.11 15.77
C LYS A 100 16.19 -9.13 16.09
N ALA A 101 16.68 -10.24 16.64
CA ALA A 101 18.08 -10.43 16.98
C ALA A 101 19.03 -10.40 15.77
N MET A 102 18.52 -10.55 14.54
CA MET A 102 19.31 -10.46 13.31
C MET A 102 19.66 -9.01 12.93
N TYR A 103 18.93 -8.02 13.48
CA TYR A 103 19.02 -6.63 13.09
C TYR A 103 19.26 -5.70 14.29
N PRO A 104 20.41 -5.77 14.97
CA PRO A 104 20.72 -4.87 16.08
C PRO A 104 20.65 -3.39 15.62
N PRO A 105 19.88 -2.51 16.31
CA PRO A 105 19.66 -1.12 15.87
C PRO A 105 20.93 -0.30 15.60
N GLU A 106 22.01 -0.57 16.33
CA GLU A 106 23.30 0.08 16.18
C GLU A 106 24.02 -0.27 14.86
N GLU A 107 23.66 -1.39 14.22
CA GLU A 107 24.26 -1.83 12.95
C GLU A 107 23.43 -1.41 11.72
N ILE A 108 22.23 -0.86 11.94
CA ILE A 108 21.34 -0.43 10.87
C ILE A 108 22.00 0.67 10.02
N GLN A 109 22.01 0.46 8.71
CA GLN A 109 22.44 1.47 7.74
C GLN A 109 21.23 2.28 7.26
N LEU A 110 21.25 3.58 7.51
CA LEU A 110 20.19 4.47 7.06
C LEU A 110 20.45 4.95 5.63
N ARG A 111 19.36 5.23 4.91
CA ARG A 111 19.44 5.96 3.63
C ARG A 111 19.96 7.39 3.87
N PRO A 112 20.71 7.99 2.93
CA PRO A 112 21.22 9.36 3.07
C PRO A 112 20.16 10.44 3.30
N ASN A 113 18.92 10.20 2.89
CA ASN A 113 17.78 11.09 3.13
C ASN A 113 17.05 10.80 4.45
N ALA A 114 17.47 9.82 5.24
CA ALA A 114 16.83 9.49 6.51
C ALA A 114 17.45 10.26 7.69
N VAL A 115 16.60 10.69 8.62
CA VAL A 115 17.04 11.34 9.85
C VAL A 115 17.59 10.30 10.82
N ASP A 116 18.89 10.38 11.12
CA ASP A 116 19.53 9.43 12.02
C ASP A 116 19.20 9.73 13.49
N THR A 117 18.28 8.95 14.05
CA THR A 117 17.94 8.97 15.47
C THR A 117 17.90 7.55 16.05
N PRO A 118 18.07 7.38 17.37
CA PRO A 118 17.86 6.08 18.01
C PRO A 118 16.48 5.48 17.74
N ALA A 119 15.44 6.32 17.60
CA ALA A 119 14.09 5.88 17.27
C ALA A 119 14.01 5.35 15.83
N THR A 120 14.54 6.09 14.86
CA THR A 120 14.58 5.67 13.44
C THR A 120 15.32 4.36 13.25
N ARG A 121 16.48 4.20 13.91
CA ARG A 121 17.25 2.95 13.89
C ARG A 121 16.48 1.77 14.47
N LYS A 122 15.76 2.01 15.56
CA LYS A 122 14.92 1.01 16.23
C LYS A 122 13.75 0.60 15.34
N ASP A 123 13.06 1.56 14.73
CA ASP A 123 11.95 1.30 13.81
C ASP A 123 12.43 0.49 12.58
N LEU A 124 13.57 0.87 11.97
CA LEU A 124 14.18 0.14 10.86
C LEU A 124 14.60 -1.28 11.23
N SER A 125 15.13 -1.48 12.45
CA SER A 125 15.49 -2.80 12.97
C SER A 125 14.27 -3.74 13.01
N GLY A 126 13.16 -3.27 13.56
CA GLY A 126 11.90 -4.02 13.58
C GLY A 126 11.31 -4.23 12.19
N TYR A 127 11.35 -3.21 11.33
CA TYR A 127 10.88 -3.29 9.95
C TYR A 127 11.65 -4.35 9.14
N TYR A 128 12.99 -4.40 9.25
CA TYR A 128 13.82 -5.41 8.58
C TYR A 128 13.62 -6.82 9.15
N ALA A 129 13.39 -6.92 10.47
CA ALA A 129 13.01 -8.17 11.10
C ALA A 129 11.68 -8.70 10.55
N HIS A 130 10.67 -7.84 10.40
CA HIS A 130 9.41 -8.20 9.74
C HIS A 130 9.63 -8.66 8.31
N ILE A 131 10.39 -7.91 7.49
CA ILE A 131 10.70 -8.31 6.11
C ILE A 131 11.32 -9.71 6.06
N THR A 132 12.23 -10.02 6.98
CA THR A 132 12.86 -11.35 7.03
C THR A 132 11.87 -12.44 7.38
N ALA A 133 10.96 -12.16 8.32
CA ALA A 133 9.91 -13.10 8.66
C ALA A 133 8.94 -13.35 7.48
N LEU A 134 8.63 -12.30 6.70
CA LEU A 134 7.79 -12.42 5.50
C LEU A 134 8.52 -13.18 4.38
N ASP A 135 9.81 -12.94 4.18
CA ASP A 135 10.65 -13.68 3.21
C ASP A 135 10.68 -15.18 3.53
N GLU A 136 10.87 -15.54 4.82
CA GLU A 136 10.82 -16.94 5.25
C GLU A 136 9.46 -17.57 4.96
N ASN A 137 8.37 -16.85 5.25
CA ASN A 137 7.00 -17.31 5.02
C ASN A 137 6.62 -17.41 3.55
N LEU A 138 7.06 -16.47 2.71
CA LEU A 138 6.95 -16.58 1.25
C LEU A 138 7.68 -17.83 0.77
N GLY A 139 8.90 -18.07 1.27
CA GLY A 139 9.65 -19.29 0.98
C GLY A 139 8.94 -20.57 1.42
N ARG A 140 8.20 -20.56 2.55
CA ARG A 140 7.36 -21.69 2.98
C ARG A 140 6.22 -21.94 1.99
N LEU A 141 5.52 -20.90 1.57
CA LEU A 141 4.42 -21.01 0.60
C LEU A 141 4.92 -21.54 -0.74
N MET A 142 6.00 -20.97 -1.29
CA MET A 142 6.57 -21.41 -2.57
C MET A 142 6.99 -22.89 -2.53
N ARG A 143 7.68 -23.32 -1.46
CA ARG A 143 8.03 -24.75 -1.29
C ARG A 143 6.80 -25.64 -1.20
N ALA A 144 5.73 -25.19 -0.55
CA ALA A 144 4.50 -25.96 -0.46
C ALA A 144 3.84 -26.12 -1.84
N LEU A 145 3.82 -25.07 -2.67
CA LEU A 145 3.32 -25.17 -4.06
C LEU A 145 4.13 -26.19 -4.88
N ASP A 146 5.45 -26.22 -4.72
CA ASP A 146 6.33 -27.22 -5.35
C ASP A 146 6.02 -28.64 -4.85
N GLU A 147 5.87 -28.82 -3.54
CA GLU A 147 5.59 -30.12 -2.91
C GLU A 147 4.20 -30.67 -3.25
N ILE A 148 3.20 -29.78 -3.37
CA ILE A 148 1.83 -30.13 -3.80
C ILE A 148 1.82 -30.46 -5.30
N GLY A 149 2.76 -29.91 -6.07
CA GLY A 149 2.91 -30.17 -7.51
C GLY A 149 2.10 -29.23 -8.41
N ILE A 150 1.75 -28.05 -7.91
CA ILE A 150 0.94 -27.03 -8.62
C ILE A 150 1.72 -25.75 -8.96
N ALA A 151 3.00 -25.66 -8.60
CA ALA A 151 3.81 -24.45 -8.81
C ALA A 151 3.86 -23.99 -10.28
N ASP A 152 4.01 -24.91 -11.23
CA ASP A 152 4.07 -24.60 -12.67
C ASP A 152 2.71 -24.17 -13.25
N ASP A 153 1.60 -24.41 -12.54
CA ASP A 153 0.22 -24.05 -12.91
C ASP A 153 -0.35 -22.92 -12.03
N THR A 154 0.51 -22.23 -11.26
CA THR A 154 0.11 -21.17 -10.34
C THR A 154 0.80 -19.85 -10.69
N ILE A 155 0.03 -18.79 -10.93
CA ILE A 155 0.56 -17.43 -10.98
C ILE A 155 0.68 -16.90 -9.54
N LEU A 156 1.90 -16.82 -9.02
CA LEU A 156 2.18 -16.22 -7.72
C LEU A 156 2.59 -14.76 -7.86
N VAL A 157 1.85 -13.87 -7.20
CA VAL A 157 2.15 -12.43 -7.13
C VAL A 157 2.52 -12.05 -5.70
N TYR A 158 3.71 -11.48 -5.52
CA TYR A 158 4.14 -10.86 -4.26
C TYR A 158 4.31 -9.35 -4.47
N THR A 159 3.55 -8.56 -3.71
CA THR A 159 3.52 -7.09 -3.83
C THR A 159 3.17 -6.45 -2.48
N SER A 160 3.13 -5.12 -2.43
CA SER A 160 2.67 -4.33 -1.29
C SER A 160 1.73 -3.23 -1.77
N ASP A 161 0.82 -2.80 -0.91
CA ASP A 161 -0.08 -1.66 -1.11
C ASP A 161 0.65 -0.30 -1.16
N HIS A 162 1.73 -0.15 -0.39
CA HIS A 162 2.65 0.98 -0.45
C HIS A 162 4.01 0.63 0.19
N GLY A 163 4.93 1.61 0.26
CA GLY A 163 6.18 1.47 1.02
C GLY A 163 6.15 2.25 2.35
N ASP A 164 7.24 2.20 3.13
CA ASP A 164 7.45 3.05 4.32
C ASP A 164 8.73 3.93 4.20
N MET A 165 8.67 5.19 4.67
CA MET A 165 9.81 6.13 4.58
C MET A 165 10.84 5.88 5.67
N LEU A 166 10.39 5.41 6.84
CA LEU A 166 11.24 5.03 7.97
C LEU A 166 12.29 6.12 8.26
N GLY A 167 11.83 7.37 8.38
CA GLY A 167 12.66 8.55 8.63
C GLY A 167 13.22 9.25 7.38
N SER A 168 13.05 8.70 6.18
CA SER A 168 13.41 9.35 4.92
C SER A 168 12.64 10.66 4.74
N HIS A 169 13.35 11.73 4.39
CA HIS A 169 12.85 13.11 4.36
C HIS A 169 12.21 13.58 5.68
N GLY A 170 12.50 12.92 6.81
CA GLY A 170 11.87 13.20 8.10
C GLY A 170 10.42 12.72 8.22
N HIS A 171 9.94 11.86 7.32
CA HIS A 171 8.57 11.35 7.28
C HIS A 171 8.53 9.81 7.41
N ASN A 172 7.32 9.24 7.57
CA ASN A 172 7.04 7.80 7.72
C ASN A 172 6.06 7.26 6.64
N SER A 173 6.03 7.79 5.41
CA SER A 173 5.11 7.33 4.33
C SER A 173 5.69 7.41 2.89
N SER A 174 5.71 6.31 2.13
CA SER A 174 6.75 6.07 1.09
C SER A 174 6.29 5.76 -0.34
N ARG A 175 7.29 5.63 -1.23
CA ARG A 175 7.18 5.25 -2.66
C ARG A 175 8.33 4.30 -3.09
N CYS A 176 8.11 3.51 -4.14
CA CYS A 176 9.08 2.53 -4.70
C CYS A 176 9.34 2.78 -6.21
N TYR A 177 10.44 2.23 -6.75
CA TYR A 177 10.92 2.48 -8.13
C TYR A 177 10.98 1.20 -8.99
N PRO A 178 10.09 1.02 -9.97
CA PRO A 178 10.12 -0.14 -10.85
C PRO A 178 10.77 0.16 -12.23
N ARG A 179 11.30 -0.89 -12.90
CA ARG A 179 11.86 -0.82 -14.27
C ARG A 179 10.76 -0.68 -15.33
N LEU A 180 9.71 -1.49 -15.22
CA LEU A 180 8.42 -1.28 -15.88
C LEU A 180 7.62 -0.33 -15.00
N LEU A 181 7.05 0.74 -15.57
CA LEU A 181 6.21 1.67 -14.81
C LEU A 181 4.81 1.06 -14.61
N LEU A 182 4.73 0.15 -13.63
CA LEU A 182 3.53 -0.56 -13.19
C LEU A 182 2.86 0.21 -12.02
N SER A 183 1.54 0.39 -12.09
CA SER A 183 0.69 0.89 -10.99
C SER A 183 -0.13 -0.24 -10.37
N LEU A 184 -0.62 -0.04 -9.13
CA LEU A 184 -1.45 -1.05 -8.46
C LEU A 184 -2.75 -1.37 -9.21
N VAL A 185 -3.33 -0.37 -9.88
CA VAL A 185 -4.55 -0.53 -10.69
C VAL A 185 -4.35 -1.40 -11.94
N ASP A 186 -3.10 -1.62 -12.35
CA ASP A 186 -2.76 -2.41 -13.53
C ASP A 186 -2.72 -3.92 -13.23
N PHE A 187 -2.65 -4.32 -11.95
CA PHE A 187 -2.65 -5.75 -11.57
C PHE A 187 -3.93 -6.45 -11.99
N MET A 188 -5.11 -5.88 -11.68
CA MET A 188 -6.40 -6.52 -12.01
C MET A 188 -6.51 -6.87 -13.51
N PRO A 189 -6.39 -5.92 -14.46
CA PRO A 189 -6.50 -6.26 -15.88
C PRO A 189 -5.40 -7.23 -16.33
N SER A 190 -4.17 -7.06 -15.85
CA SER A 190 -3.04 -7.94 -16.22
C SER A 190 -3.25 -9.38 -15.73
N MET A 191 -3.73 -9.58 -14.50
CA MET A 191 -3.99 -10.91 -13.96
C MET A 191 -5.15 -11.59 -14.66
N LEU A 192 -6.22 -10.85 -14.99
CA LEU A 192 -7.34 -11.39 -15.75
C LEU A 192 -6.86 -11.89 -17.12
N SER A 193 -6.06 -11.09 -17.84
CA SER A 193 -5.49 -11.51 -19.13
C SER A 193 -4.55 -12.71 -19.02
N LEU A 194 -3.69 -12.77 -18.00
CA LEU A 194 -2.82 -13.94 -17.79
C LEU A 194 -3.60 -15.23 -17.48
N CYS A 195 -4.82 -15.11 -16.94
CA CYS A 195 -5.73 -16.22 -16.68
C CYS A 195 -6.75 -16.46 -17.83
N ASP A 196 -6.58 -15.83 -18.99
CA ASP A 196 -7.53 -15.87 -20.12
C ASP A 196 -8.97 -15.45 -19.76
N LEU A 197 -9.11 -14.52 -18.81
CA LEU A 197 -10.39 -13.97 -18.34
C LEU A 197 -10.69 -12.59 -18.96
N PRO A 198 -11.97 -12.25 -19.20
CA PRO A 198 -12.33 -10.95 -19.74
C PRO A 198 -12.10 -9.83 -18.73
N ILE A 199 -11.52 -8.72 -19.19
CA ILE A 199 -11.41 -7.49 -18.41
C ILE A 199 -12.77 -6.75 -18.43
N PRO A 200 -13.39 -6.46 -17.26
CA PRO A 200 -14.65 -5.72 -17.20
C PRO A 200 -14.59 -4.31 -17.81
N GLU A 201 -15.71 -3.86 -18.35
CA GLU A 201 -15.86 -2.46 -18.77
C GLU A 201 -15.72 -1.53 -17.56
N GLY A 202 -14.98 -0.43 -17.74
CA GLY A 202 -14.74 0.57 -16.68
C GLY A 202 -13.48 0.35 -15.86
N VAL A 203 -12.71 -0.74 -16.10
CA VAL A 203 -11.35 -0.86 -15.55
C VAL A 203 -10.45 0.20 -16.18
N GLU A 204 -9.78 1.00 -15.34
CA GLU A 204 -8.93 2.12 -15.80
C GLU A 204 -7.44 1.74 -15.94
N GLY A 205 -7.04 0.64 -15.29
CA GLY A 205 -5.70 0.09 -15.34
C GLY A 205 -5.30 -0.38 -16.74
N ILE A 206 -4.00 -0.44 -16.99
CA ILE A 206 -3.41 -0.92 -18.23
C ILE A 206 -3.15 -2.42 -18.10
N ASP A 207 -3.54 -3.19 -19.11
CA ASP A 207 -3.12 -4.58 -19.22
C ASP A 207 -1.63 -4.64 -19.63
N LEU A 208 -0.80 -5.11 -18.71
CA LEU A 208 0.64 -5.27 -18.85
C LEU A 208 1.06 -6.75 -18.84
N SER A 209 0.11 -7.68 -19.04
CA SER A 209 0.35 -9.13 -19.08
C SER A 209 1.46 -9.52 -20.07
N GLU A 210 1.43 -8.95 -21.27
CA GLU A 210 2.46 -9.18 -22.30
C GLU A 210 3.87 -8.77 -21.83
N ALA A 211 3.99 -7.65 -21.11
CA ALA A 211 5.28 -7.26 -20.50
C ALA A 211 5.71 -8.23 -19.39
N MET A 212 4.76 -8.72 -18.58
CA MET A 212 5.02 -9.71 -17.53
C MET A 212 5.51 -11.05 -18.11
N LEU A 213 5.04 -11.42 -19.30
CA LEU A 213 5.51 -12.59 -20.05
C LEU A 213 6.88 -12.36 -20.74
N GLY A 214 7.44 -11.14 -20.66
CA GLY A 214 8.71 -10.77 -21.27
C GLY A 214 8.60 -10.37 -22.75
N ASN A 215 7.39 -10.17 -23.26
CA ASN A 215 7.19 -9.65 -24.62
C ASN A 215 7.42 -8.14 -24.65
N THR A 216 7.85 -7.64 -25.81
CA THR A 216 8.01 -6.19 -26.02
C THR A 216 6.66 -5.53 -26.26
N ILE A 217 6.34 -4.51 -25.48
CA ILE A 217 5.12 -3.70 -25.63
C ILE A 217 5.47 -2.21 -25.78
N ASP A 218 4.47 -1.39 -26.10
CA ASP A 218 4.55 0.05 -25.92
C ASP A 218 4.29 0.38 -24.44
N GLU A 219 5.37 0.47 -23.66
CA GLU A 219 5.29 0.61 -22.21
C GLU A 219 4.82 2.02 -21.77
N PRO A 220 4.11 2.13 -20.63
CA PRO A 220 3.77 3.43 -20.06
C PRO A 220 5.03 4.25 -19.79
N GLN A 221 5.06 5.50 -20.26
CA GLN A 221 6.21 6.41 -20.06
C GLN A 221 6.17 7.13 -18.71
N SER A 222 5.02 7.07 -18.02
CA SER A 222 4.84 7.55 -16.67
C SER A 222 3.72 6.80 -15.95
N VAL A 223 3.64 6.95 -14.62
CA VAL A 223 2.50 6.55 -13.80
C VAL A 223 1.98 7.72 -12.99
N LEU A 224 0.67 7.73 -12.76
CA LEU A 224 -0.01 8.72 -11.92
C LEU A 224 0.30 8.46 -10.45
N LEU A 225 0.52 9.54 -9.72
CA LEU A 225 0.69 9.55 -8.28
C LEU A 225 -0.34 10.52 -7.70
N GLU A 226 -1.10 10.12 -6.70
CA GLU A 226 -2.13 10.99 -6.17
C GLU A 226 -2.46 10.80 -4.69
N VAL A 227 -2.85 11.92 -4.08
CA VAL A 227 -3.59 11.97 -2.82
C VAL A 227 -4.74 12.96 -3.04
N PRO A 228 -5.92 12.47 -3.51
CA PRO A 228 -7.13 13.30 -3.71
C PRO A 228 -7.71 13.83 -2.42
N LEU A 229 -7.50 13.11 -1.33
CA LEU A 229 -8.04 13.41 -0.01
C LEU A 229 -7.05 12.89 1.01
N HIS A 230 -6.66 13.70 1.98
CA HIS A 230 -5.80 13.27 3.07
C HIS A 230 -6.66 12.77 4.25
N GLY A 231 -6.35 11.56 4.73
CA GLY A 231 -6.85 11.08 6.01
C GLY A 231 -6.24 11.84 7.19
N SER A 232 -6.67 11.50 8.41
CA SER A 232 -6.25 12.15 9.65
C SER A 232 -4.72 12.18 9.84
N GLU A 233 -4.00 11.14 9.43
CA GLU A 233 -2.54 11.08 9.52
C GLU A 233 -1.85 12.02 8.55
N GLY A 234 -2.24 12.00 7.27
CA GLY A 234 -1.72 12.94 6.27
C GLY A 234 -1.95 14.39 6.67
N PHE A 235 -3.13 14.69 7.23
CA PHE A 235 -3.43 16.01 7.80
C PHE A 235 -2.47 16.38 8.95
N ASN A 236 -2.19 15.45 9.87
CA ASN A 236 -1.27 15.68 10.99
C ASN A 236 0.17 15.94 10.52
N PHE A 237 0.57 15.37 9.38
CA PHE A 237 1.87 15.62 8.75
C PHE A 237 1.88 16.89 7.87
N GLY A 238 0.76 17.62 7.77
CA GLY A 238 0.66 18.82 6.94
C GLY A 238 0.65 18.53 5.44
N ILE A 239 0.36 17.28 5.04
CA ILE A 239 0.28 16.87 3.64
C ILE A 239 -1.00 17.46 3.06
N ARG A 240 -0.84 18.33 2.05
CA ARG A 240 -1.94 18.88 1.25
C ARG A 240 -2.36 17.88 0.18
N GLU A 241 -3.54 18.02 -0.40
CA GLU A 241 -3.92 17.25 -1.59
C GLU A 241 -2.99 17.56 -2.75
N TRP A 242 -2.59 16.51 -3.49
CA TRP A 242 -1.65 16.65 -4.59
C TRP A 242 -1.88 15.60 -5.67
N ARG A 243 -1.36 15.90 -6.87
CA ARG A 243 -1.25 15.01 -8.02
C ARG A 243 0.15 15.10 -8.59
N GLY A 244 0.62 14.03 -9.19
CA GLY A 244 1.95 13.97 -9.74
C GLY A 244 2.12 12.84 -10.74
N VAL A 245 3.26 12.83 -11.40
CA VAL A 245 3.66 11.77 -12.31
C VAL A 245 5.06 11.30 -11.98
N ARG A 246 5.27 10.00 -12.12
CA ARG A 246 6.61 9.38 -12.09
C ARG A 246 6.92 8.87 -13.48
N THR A 247 7.87 9.50 -14.17
CA THR A 247 8.47 8.97 -15.41
C THR A 247 9.65 8.08 -15.05
N HIS A 248 10.31 7.40 -16.00
CA HIS A 248 11.50 6.59 -15.69
C HIS A 248 12.59 7.36 -14.91
N ARG A 249 12.74 8.65 -15.18
CA ARG A 249 13.77 9.52 -14.57
C ARG A 249 13.21 10.52 -13.57
N TYR A 250 12.05 11.11 -13.79
CA TYR A 250 11.60 12.27 -13.02
C TYR A 250 10.40 11.96 -12.13
N THR A 251 10.39 12.58 -10.94
CA THR A 251 9.20 12.65 -10.08
C THR A 251 8.72 14.09 -10.06
N TYR A 252 7.48 14.34 -10.47
CA TYR A 252 6.86 15.66 -10.43
C TYR A 252 5.55 15.60 -9.66
N ALA A 253 5.26 16.62 -8.85
CA ALA A 253 3.98 16.78 -8.19
C ALA A 253 3.62 18.24 -7.97
N ARG A 254 2.31 18.52 -7.98
CA ARG A 254 1.71 19.80 -7.63
C ARG A 254 0.50 19.63 -6.72
N HIS A 255 0.15 20.69 -6.00
CA HIS A 255 -1.07 20.75 -5.22
C HIS A 255 -2.31 20.89 -6.12
N TYR A 256 -3.48 20.63 -5.54
CA TYR A 256 -4.77 20.75 -6.24
C TYR A 256 -4.99 22.15 -6.85
N ASP A 257 -4.44 23.20 -6.23
CA ASP A 257 -4.58 24.60 -6.66
C ASP A 257 -3.62 25.00 -7.80
N GLY A 258 -2.83 24.05 -8.32
CA GLY A 258 -1.86 24.30 -9.38
C GLY A 258 -0.46 24.66 -8.89
N THR A 259 -0.27 24.90 -7.58
CA THR A 259 1.04 25.26 -7.02
C THR A 259 1.99 24.06 -7.13
N GLY A 260 3.12 24.24 -7.82
CA GLY A 260 4.19 23.25 -7.90
C GLY A 260 4.69 22.86 -6.50
N TRP A 261 4.96 21.58 -6.29
CA TRP A 261 5.39 21.06 -4.99
C TRP A 261 6.75 20.36 -5.06
N LEU A 262 6.89 19.36 -5.93
CA LEU A 262 8.10 18.54 -6.03
C LEU A 262 8.52 18.37 -7.48
N LEU A 263 9.82 18.48 -7.74
CA LEU A 263 10.46 18.01 -8.96
C LEU A 263 11.83 17.42 -8.62
N TYR A 264 12.02 16.12 -8.90
CA TYR A 264 13.28 15.42 -8.66
C TYR A 264 13.77 14.72 -9.92
N ASP A 265 15.08 14.82 -10.17
CA ASP A 265 15.81 14.00 -11.14
C ASP A 265 16.33 12.75 -10.43
N ASN A 266 15.59 11.65 -10.52
CA ASN A 266 15.88 10.45 -9.73
C ASN A 266 17.14 9.71 -10.22
N ASP A 267 17.70 10.03 -11.39
CA ASP A 267 18.95 9.45 -11.87
C ASP A 267 20.16 10.14 -11.22
N ASN A 268 20.15 11.47 -11.18
CA ASN A 268 21.24 12.27 -10.61
C ASN A 268 21.09 12.47 -9.09
N ASP A 269 19.86 12.39 -8.60
CA ASP A 269 19.49 12.55 -7.19
C ASP A 269 18.54 11.42 -6.75
N PRO A 270 19.06 10.18 -6.62
CA PRO A 270 18.24 9.00 -6.32
C PRO A 270 17.61 9.03 -4.92
N TYR A 271 18.11 9.89 -4.03
CA TYR A 271 17.57 10.12 -2.69
C TYR A 271 16.68 11.37 -2.60
N GLN A 272 16.42 12.03 -3.73
CA GLN A 272 15.47 13.14 -3.86
C GLN A 272 15.76 14.29 -2.88
N LEU A 273 17.05 14.59 -2.67
CA LEU A 273 17.52 15.60 -1.75
C LEU A 273 17.45 17.02 -2.32
N ASN A 274 17.41 17.17 -3.65
CA ASN A 274 17.46 18.43 -4.36
C ASN A 274 16.17 18.67 -5.15
N ASN A 275 15.23 19.41 -4.56
CA ASN A 275 13.97 19.77 -5.21
C ASN A 275 14.20 20.87 -6.25
N LEU A 276 13.97 20.55 -7.52
CA LEU A 276 14.16 21.43 -8.67
C LEU A 276 12.93 22.29 -8.99
N ILE A 277 11.87 22.24 -8.18
CA ILE A 277 10.58 22.87 -8.51
C ILE A 277 10.67 24.39 -8.71
N ASP A 278 11.61 25.06 -8.02
CA ASP A 278 11.85 26.50 -8.12
C ASP A 278 13.09 26.87 -8.96
N ASP A 279 13.78 25.87 -9.53
CA ASP A 279 14.98 26.09 -10.35
C ASP A 279 14.61 26.78 -11.67
N GLU A 280 15.27 27.87 -12.03
CA GLU A 280 15.00 28.57 -13.29
C GLU A 280 15.35 27.71 -14.51
N ASP A 281 16.37 26.85 -14.41
CA ASP A 281 16.83 26.01 -15.50
C ASP A 281 15.90 24.82 -15.79
N SER A 282 14.99 24.49 -14.87
CA SER A 282 14.04 23.37 -15.03
C SER A 282 12.65 23.80 -15.53
N GLN A 283 12.48 25.04 -15.99
CA GLN A 283 11.20 25.57 -16.48
C GLN A 283 10.56 24.72 -17.60
N ASP A 284 11.34 24.38 -18.63
CA ASP A 284 10.83 23.58 -19.76
C ASP A 284 10.47 22.16 -19.32
N LEU A 285 11.27 21.56 -18.44
CA LEU A 285 11.00 20.24 -17.87
C LEU A 285 9.72 20.24 -17.00
N ARG A 286 9.50 21.28 -16.19
CA ARG A 286 8.25 21.43 -15.44
C ARG A 286 7.04 21.50 -16.37
N ALA A 287 7.13 22.25 -17.47
CA ALA A 287 6.05 22.35 -18.44
C ALA A 287 5.77 21.01 -19.13
N GLU A 288 6.80 20.22 -19.45
CA GLU A 288 6.67 18.87 -20.00
C GLU A 288 5.95 17.91 -19.03
N LEU A 289 6.39 17.88 -17.77
CA LEU A 289 5.83 16.99 -16.75
C LEU A 289 4.42 17.42 -16.32
N GLU A 290 4.12 18.72 -16.31
CA GLU A 290 2.75 19.22 -16.14
C GLU A 290 1.86 18.77 -17.29
N ALA A 291 2.33 18.84 -18.53
CA ALA A 291 1.57 18.35 -19.68
C ALA A 291 1.31 16.84 -19.59
N GLU A 292 2.26 16.05 -19.09
CA GLU A 292 2.04 14.63 -18.83
C GLU A 292 1.01 14.38 -17.71
N LEU A 293 1.10 15.14 -16.61
CA LEU A 293 0.10 15.06 -15.55
C LEU A 293 -1.30 15.39 -16.08
N GLN A 294 -1.45 16.44 -16.90
CA GLN A 294 -2.74 16.81 -17.49
C GLN A 294 -3.29 15.72 -18.42
N ARG A 295 -2.42 14.99 -19.15
CA ARG A 295 -2.84 13.81 -19.93
C ARG A 295 -3.44 12.74 -19.03
N TRP A 296 -2.81 12.43 -17.90
CA TRP A 296 -3.35 11.48 -16.92
C TRP A 296 -4.68 11.93 -16.34
N LEU A 297 -4.77 13.16 -15.83
CA LEU A 297 -6.00 13.69 -15.24
C LEU A 297 -7.17 13.68 -16.25
N THR A 298 -6.89 13.99 -17.51
CA THR A 298 -7.90 13.89 -18.58
C THR A 298 -8.32 12.44 -18.82
N ARG A 299 -7.36 11.51 -18.84
CA ARG A 299 -7.62 10.08 -19.08
C ARG A 299 -8.52 9.46 -18.03
N ILE A 300 -8.27 9.75 -16.75
CA ILE A 300 -9.06 9.21 -15.62
C ILE A 300 -10.22 10.12 -15.21
N ASN A 301 -10.50 11.17 -16.00
CA ASN A 301 -11.53 12.16 -15.70
C ASN A 301 -11.44 12.75 -14.28
N ASP A 302 -10.21 13.00 -13.80
CA ASP A 302 -9.98 13.62 -12.50
C ASP A 302 -10.02 15.15 -12.62
N PRO A 303 -11.01 15.82 -12.02
CA PRO A 303 -11.15 17.28 -12.05
C PRO A 303 -10.13 18.03 -11.16
N CYS A 304 -9.28 17.31 -10.42
CA CYS A 304 -8.29 17.85 -9.48
C CYS A 304 -8.93 18.77 -8.42
N LEU A 305 -10.07 18.33 -7.87
CA LEU A 305 -10.82 19.10 -6.88
C LEU A 305 -10.14 19.04 -5.50
N PRO A 306 -10.44 20.01 -4.62
CA PRO A 306 -10.13 19.85 -3.20
C PRO A 306 -10.78 18.58 -2.62
N GLY A 307 -10.13 17.91 -1.66
CA GLY A 307 -10.58 16.60 -1.18
C GLY A 307 -12.02 16.58 -0.66
N LEU A 308 -12.38 17.58 0.13
CA LEU A 308 -13.73 17.71 0.68
C LEU A 308 -14.79 17.91 -0.43
N GLU A 309 -14.42 18.53 -1.54
CA GLU A 309 -15.34 18.73 -2.66
C GLU A 309 -15.66 17.40 -3.36
N HIS A 310 -14.71 16.45 -3.43
CA HIS A 310 -15.00 15.09 -3.90
C HIS A 310 -16.08 14.41 -3.03
N ILE A 311 -15.91 14.45 -1.70
CA ILE A 311 -16.88 13.86 -0.77
C ILE A 311 -18.27 14.47 -0.94
N ARG A 312 -18.35 15.80 -1.13
CA ARG A 312 -19.61 16.51 -1.37
C ARG A 312 -20.28 16.05 -2.67
N GLN A 313 -19.53 15.93 -3.76
CA GLN A 313 -20.07 15.52 -5.07
C GLN A 313 -20.52 14.06 -5.08
N LEU A 314 -19.84 13.19 -4.33
CA LEU A 314 -20.22 11.79 -4.15
C LEU A 314 -21.39 11.57 -3.18
N GLY A 315 -21.84 12.64 -2.48
CA GLY A 315 -22.90 12.53 -1.48
C GLY A 315 -22.48 11.77 -0.21
N LEU A 316 -21.18 11.71 0.08
CA LEU A 316 -20.61 10.92 1.18
C LEU A 316 -20.39 11.72 2.47
N SER A 317 -20.94 12.93 2.57
CA SER A 317 -20.67 13.87 3.69
C SER A 317 -21.04 13.30 5.06
N GLU A 318 -22.14 12.53 5.17
CA GLU A 318 -22.53 11.89 6.43
C GLU A 318 -21.51 10.82 6.85
N LEU A 319 -21.09 9.95 5.91
CA LEU A 319 -20.09 8.91 6.17
C LEU A 319 -18.73 9.51 6.52
N TRP A 320 -18.34 10.61 5.89
CA TRP A 320 -17.14 11.36 6.25
C TRP A 320 -17.21 11.89 7.68
N ASN A 321 -18.32 12.51 8.07
CA ASN A 321 -18.49 13.03 9.42
C ASN A 321 -18.41 11.92 10.48
N ILE A 322 -18.90 10.71 10.17
CA ILE A 322 -18.76 9.52 11.03
C ILE A 322 -17.29 9.10 11.11
N SER A 323 -16.60 9.00 9.98
CA SER A 323 -15.17 8.67 9.92
C SER A 323 -14.33 9.64 10.76
N GLU A 324 -14.55 10.95 10.60
CA GLU A 324 -13.80 11.97 11.31
C GLU A 324 -14.02 11.93 12.81
N GLN A 325 -15.24 11.68 13.31
CA GLN A 325 -15.47 11.53 14.75
C GLN A 325 -14.58 10.44 15.37
N ARG A 326 -14.26 9.39 14.62
CA ARG A 326 -13.41 8.28 15.06
C ARG A 326 -11.93 8.64 15.07
N PHE A 327 -11.42 9.24 14.01
CA PHE A 327 -10.00 9.57 13.87
C PHE A 327 -9.59 10.88 14.58
N GLY A 328 -10.37 11.33 15.56
CA GLY A 328 -10.07 12.49 16.40
C GLY A 328 -10.62 13.83 15.88
N GLY A 329 -11.43 13.81 14.83
CA GLY A 329 -12.28 14.92 14.37
C GLY A 329 -11.51 16.17 13.93
N ARG A 330 -10.32 15.97 13.36
CA ARG A 330 -9.39 17.07 13.05
C ARG A 330 -9.61 17.65 11.67
N ASN A 331 -10.12 16.88 10.71
CA ASN A 331 -10.52 17.45 9.42
C ASN A 331 -11.84 18.22 9.55
N PRO A 332 -12.11 19.19 8.65
CA PRO A 332 -13.39 19.87 8.60
C PRO A 332 -14.54 18.88 8.40
N ARG A 333 -15.65 19.15 9.09
CA ARG A 333 -16.90 18.38 9.01
C ARG A 333 -17.98 19.25 8.39
N TRP A 334 -18.89 18.61 7.65
CA TRP A 334 -20.11 19.28 7.19
C TRP A 334 -21.09 19.42 8.35
N ALA A 335 -21.80 20.55 8.37
CA ALA A 335 -22.82 20.86 9.38
C ALA A 335 -24.12 20.07 9.14
#